data_AF-A0AAD7UFS4-F1
#
_entry.id   AF-A0AAD7UFS4-F1
#
_cell.length_a   1.000
_cell.length_b   1.000
_cell.length_c   1.000
_cell.angle_alpha   90.00
_cell.angle_beta   90.00
_cell.angle_gamma   90.00
#
_symmetry.space_group_name_H-M   'P 1'
#
loop_
_entity.id
_entity.type
_entity.pdbx_description
1 polymer ?
#
loop_
_entity_poly.entity_id
_entity_poly.type
_entity_poly.pdbx_seq_one_letter_code
_entity_poly.pdbx_strand_id
1 'polypeptide(L)'
;MAARKPKKSASSLVHEWAKVVCGEANEQLQKASPAMRVEEIATEVALRVETRVRSLIQTAHRRRVGRRGEKLSVEDINGALESRGEPSLLRGSAGSRELDLKKLPSSSSPPREPSLALHWLSVDGNQPETAENDLEPMPREHELYVRKVTETIKGGESDERKLVFRSLRTADGLAGVAPALIKFCTDETRRKRSEGTLRNVVAALRALVLNRRARVELLLHDVLPAVLTCVVAKKLNSEVVREEAARCVADICEEFGDKYATLRPRVAKTLADALADDKPMGTRYGAIVGITALGPLAVATLLIPDAAALADKLQTKDHADARACSFALLQAILLYADHAAAASPKPTTMMIRRAA
;
A
#
# COMPACT_ATOMS: atom_id res chain seq x y z
N MET A 1 -31.74 -34.31 -23.91
CA MET A 1 -31.80 -33.60 -22.62
C MET A 1 -32.79 -34.33 -21.71
N ALA A 2 -32.31 -35.14 -20.78
CA ALA A 2 -33.19 -35.83 -19.83
C ALA A 2 -33.76 -34.80 -18.84
N ALA A 3 -35.09 -34.61 -18.85
CA ALA A 3 -35.78 -33.73 -17.93
C ALA A 3 -35.46 -34.14 -16.49
N ARG A 4 -34.77 -33.28 -15.73
CA ARG A 4 -34.56 -33.47 -14.29
C ARG A 4 -35.93 -33.51 -13.63
N LYS A 5 -36.31 -34.67 -13.08
CA LYS A 5 -37.52 -34.83 -12.25
C LYS A 5 -37.57 -33.72 -11.19
N PRO A 6 -38.74 -33.16 -10.87
CA PRO A 6 -38.88 -32.13 -9.85
C PRO A 6 -38.32 -32.67 -8.53
N LYS A 7 -37.43 -31.90 -7.89
CA LYS A 7 -36.86 -32.27 -6.59
C LYS A 7 -38.00 -32.29 -5.56
N LYS A 8 -38.42 -33.49 -5.15
CA LYS A 8 -39.33 -33.66 -4.01
C LYS A 8 -38.75 -32.92 -2.80
N SER A 9 -39.59 -32.18 -2.07
CA SER A 9 -39.17 -31.53 -0.82
C SER A 9 -38.66 -32.57 0.18
N ALA A 10 -37.64 -32.24 0.97
CA ALA A 10 -37.09 -33.15 1.97
C ALA A 10 -38.16 -33.66 2.94
N SER A 11 -39.09 -32.79 3.35
CA SER A 11 -40.24 -33.17 4.19
C SER A 11 -41.17 -34.16 3.46
N SER A 12 -41.43 -33.94 2.17
CA SER A 12 -42.21 -34.89 1.35
C SER A 12 -41.58 -36.28 1.26
N LEU A 13 -40.25 -36.37 1.25
CA LEU A 13 -39.54 -37.66 1.25
C LEU A 13 -39.64 -38.38 2.59
N VAL A 14 -39.55 -37.64 3.71
CA VAL A 14 -39.73 -38.22 5.06
C VAL A 14 -41.17 -38.72 5.25
N HIS A 15 -42.16 -37.97 4.79
CA HIS A 15 -43.56 -38.39 4.84
C HIS A 15 -43.86 -39.60 3.93
N GLU A 16 -43.25 -39.67 2.74
CA GLU A 16 -43.38 -40.84 1.86
C GLU A 16 -42.71 -42.09 2.47
N TRP A 17 -41.51 -41.94 3.05
CA TRP A 17 -40.84 -43.01 3.79
C TRP A 17 -41.65 -43.49 4.99
N ALA A 18 -42.21 -42.57 5.79
CA ALA A 18 -42.98 -42.93 6.98
C ALA A 18 -44.26 -43.71 6.61
N LYS A 19 -44.92 -43.36 5.49
CA LYS A 19 -46.06 -44.12 4.96
C LYS A 19 -45.70 -45.55 4.56
N VAL A 20 -44.56 -45.73 3.89
CA VAL A 20 -44.08 -47.06 3.48
C VAL A 20 -43.75 -47.92 4.70
N VAL A 21 -42.93 -47.40 5.62
CA VAL A 21 -42.50 -48.14 6.82
C VAL A 21 -43.67 -48.48 7.75
N CYS A 22 -44.59 -47.53 7.98
CA CYS A 22 -45.77 -47.80 8.82
C CYS A 22 -46.78 -48.72 8.14
N GLY A 23 -46.84 -48.72 6.80
CA GLY A 23 -47.64 -49.66 6.02
C GLY A 23 -47.11 -51.10 6.10
N GLU A 24 -45.80 -51.28 6.00
CA GLU A 24 -45.14 -52.59 6.17
C GLU A 24 -45.26 -53.13 7.60
N ALA A 25 -45.25 -52.25 8.61
CA ALA A 25 -45.39 -52.60 10.02
C ALA A 25 -46.85 -52.61 10.54
N ASN A 26 -47.85 -52.54 9.65
CA ASN A 26 -49.25 -52.32 10.02
C ASN A 26 -49.79 -53.34 11.04
N GLU A 27 -49.55 -54.64 10.84
CA GLU A 27 -50.03 -55.68 11.77
C GLU A 27 -49.44 -55.55 13.17
N GLN A 28 -48.19 -55.09 13.28
CA GLN A 28 -47.50 -54.89 14.56
C GLN A 28 -48.01 -53.63 15.26
N LEU A 29 -48.25 -52.56 14.50
CA LEU A 29 -48.79 -51.29 15.00
C LEU A 29 -50.23 -51.45 15.51
N GLN A 30 -51.08 -52.21 14.81
CA GLN A 30 -52.46 -52.49 15.23
C GLN A 30 -52.53 -53.35 16.51
N LYS A 31 -51.58 -54.28 16.69
CA LYS A 31 -51.45 -55.07 17.94
C LYS A 31 -51.01 -54.21 19.13
N ALA A 32 -50.10 -53.25 18.91
CA ALA A 32 -49.58 -52.40 19.97
C ALA A 32 -50.50 -51.22 20.32
N SER A 33 -51.26 -50.70 19.35
CA SER A 33 -52.09 -49.52 19.52
C SER A 33 -53.35 -49.59 18.64
N PRO A 34 -54.39 -50.34 19.06
CA PRO A 34 -55.57 -50.65 18.23
C PRO A 34 -56.52 -49.46 17.99
N ALA A 35 -56.34 -48.34 18.70
CA ALA A 35 -57.24 -47.19 18.65
C ALA A 35 -56.90 -46.14 17.56
N MET A 36 -55.72 -46.19 16.95
CA MET A 36 -55.20 -45.12 16.09
C MET A 36 -55.03 -45.62 14.64
N ARG A 37 -55.36 -44.78 13.64
CA ARG A 37 -55.20 -45.15 12.23
C ARG A 37 -53.72 -45.11 11.84
N VAL A 38 -53.29 -46.04 10.99
CA VAL A 38 -51.90 -46.16 10.51
C VAL A 38 -51.41 -44.88 9.83
N GLU A 39 -52.30 -44.18 9.15
CA GLU A 39 -52.00 -42.90 8.49
C GLU A 39 -51.69 -41.78 9.49
N GLU A 40 -52.39 -41.75 10.63
CA GLU A 40 -52.13 -40.79 11.72
C GLU A 40 -50.79 -41.10 12.39
N ILE A 41 -50.50 -42.39 12.63
CA ILE A 41 -49.21 -42.86 13.16
C ILE A 41 -48.06 -42.48 12.20
N ALA A 42 -48.22 -42.70 10.90
CA ALA A 42 -47.21 -42.34 9.91
C ALA A 42 -46.91 -40.84 9.87
N THR A 43 -47.92 -40.01 10.11
CA THR A 43 -47.78 -38.54 10.11
C THR A 43 -47.00 -38.06 11.35
N GLU A 44 -47.29 -38.61 12.52
CA GLU A 44 -46.56 -38.34 13.76
C GLU A 44 -45.11 -38.84 13.72
N VAL A 45 -44.89 -40.05 13.18
CA VAL A 45 -43.54 -40.61 12.97
C VAL A 45 -42.74 -39.72 12.02
N ALA A 46 -43.34 -39.26 10.92
CA ALA A 46 -42.67 -38.35 9.99
C ALA A 46 -42.26 -37.03 10.68
N LEU A 47 -43.14 -36.43 11.49
CA LEU A 47 -42.84 -35.19 12.22
C LEU A 47 -41.70 -35.38 13.24
N ARG A 48 -41.70 -36.50 13.97
CA ARG A 48 -40.62 -36.84 14.92
C ARG A 48 -39.28 -37.08 14.22
N VAL A 49 -39.28 -37.76 13.08
CA VAL A 49 -38.05 -37.97 12.30
C VAL A 49 -37.55 -36.66 11.71
N GLU A 50 -38.43 -35.81 11.20
CA GLU A 50 -38.05 -34.51 10.62
C GLU A 50 -37.42 -33.59 11.67
N THR A 51 -38.01 -33.51 12.87
CA THR A 51 -37.46 -32.73 13.99
C THR A 51 -36.11 -33.28 14.46
N ARG A 52 -35.95 -34.61 14.52
CA ARG A 52 -34.67 -35.25 14.86
C ARG A 52 -33.59 -34.94 13.82
N VAL A 53 -33.90 -35.09 12.53
CA VAL A 53 -32.99 -34.79 11.41
C VAL A 53 -32.62 -33.31 11.38
N ARG A 54 -33.58 -32.40 11.54
CA ARG A 54 -33.34 -30.95 11.56
C ARG A 54 -32.41 -30.57 12.71
N SER A 55 -32.65 -31.09 13.92
CA SER A 55 -31.78 -30.82 15.06
C SER A 55 -30.38 -31.42 14.85
N LEU A 56 -30.27 -32.60 14.22
CA LEU A 56 -28.99 -33.23 13.91
C LEU A 56 -28.18 -32.37 12.93
N ILE A 57 -28.81 -31.90 11.86
CA ILE A 57 -28.21 -30.99 10.89
C ILE A 57 -27.75 -29.70 11.55
N GLN A 58 -28.53 -29.12 12.46
CA GLN A 58 -28.10 -27.93 13.22
C GLN A 58 -26.86 -28.21 14.09
N THR A 59 -26.81 -29.37 14.73
CA THR A 59 -25.66 -29.78 15.56
C THR A 59 -24.42 -30.02 14.69
N ALA A 60 -24.58 -30.68 13.55
CA ALA A 60 -23.51 -30.90 12.56
C ALA A 60 -23.04 -29.58 11.93
N HIS A 61 -23.95 -28.64 11.68
CA HIS A 61 -23.61 -27.31 11.18
C HIS A 61 -22.74 -26.51 12.16
N ARG A 62 -23.05 -26.58 13.47
CA ARG A 62 -22.19 -25.97 14.51
C ARG A 62 -20.77 -26.54 14.48
N ARG A 63 -20.64 -27.86 14.29
CA ARG A 63 -19.31 -28.51 14.13
C ARG A 63 -18.60 -28.06 12.86
N ARG A 64 -19.30 -28.01 11.73
CA ARG A 64 -18.78 -27.48 10.46
C ARG A 64 -18.21 -26.07 10.64
N VAL A 65 -18.96 -25.18 11.30
CA VAL A 65 -18.51 -23.81 11.60
C VAL A 65 -17.31 -23.81 12.56
N GLY A 66 -17.33 -24.67 13.59
CA GLY A 66 -16.22 -24.83 14.53
C GLY A 66 -14.89 -25.21 13.87
N ARG A 67 -14.92 -26.10 12.87
CA ARG A 67 -13.74 -26.46 12.07
C ARG A 67 -13.44 -25.50 10.90
N ARG A 68 -14.18 -24.38 10.79
CA ARG A 68 -14.10 -23.40 9.68
C ARG A 68 -14.30 -24.02 8.29
N GLY A 69 -15.08 -25.10 8.21
CA GLY A 69 -15.38 -25.78 6.96
C GLY A 69 -16.48 -25.08 6.16
N GLU A 70 -16.32 -24.98 4.84
CA GLU A 70 -17.34 -24.40 3.97
C GLU A 70 -18.49 -25.38 3.69
N LYS A 71 -18.18 -26.66 3.51
CA LYS A 71 -19.15 -27.73 3.17
C LYS A 71 -19.38 -28.65 4.36
N LEU A 72 -20.62 -29.12 4.54
CA LEU A 72 -20.96 -30.13 5.56
C LEU A 72 -20.38 -31.48 5.15
N SER A 73 -19.54 -32.05 6.00
CA SER A 73 -18.89 -33.35 5.78
C SER A 73 -19.62 -34.47 6.53
N VAL A 74 -19.31 -35.72 6.18
CA VAL A 74 -19.83 -36.90 6.90
C VAL A 74 -19.29 -36.94 8.33
N GLU A 75 -18.06 -36.49 8.56
CA GLU A 75 -17.45 -36.39 9.89
C GLU A 75 -18.22 -35.43 10.79
N ASP A 76 -18.74 -34.31 10.24
CA ASP A 76 -19.57 -33.38 11.01
C ASP A 76 -20.87 -34.03 11.50
N ILE A 77 -21.46 -34.89 10.66
CA ILE A 77 -22.70 -35.62 10.96
C ILE A 77 -22.43 -36.76 11.95
N ASN A 78 -21.37 -37.55 11.73
CA ASN A 78 -20.98 -38.63 12.63
C ASN A 78 -20.60 -38.09 14.02
N GLY A 79 -19.85 -37.00 14.08
CA GLY A 79 -19.60 -36.31 15.36
C GLY A 79 -20.88 -35.79 16.01
N ALA A 80 -21.88 -35.34 15.22
CA ALA A 80 -23.19 -34.94 15.75
C ALA A 80 -23.99 -36.10 16.35
N LEU A 81 -23.94 -37.28 15.73
CA LEU A 81 -24.53 -38.51 16.26
C LEU A 81 -23.82 -38.95 17.54
N GLU A 82 -22.48 -38.94 17.55
CA GLU A 82 -21.67 -39.31 18.72
C GLU A 82 -21.96 -38.41 19.94
N SER A 83 -22.12 -37.09 19.75
CA SER A 83 -22.53 -36.20 20.86
C SER A 83 -23.92 -36.48 21.42
N ARG A 84 -24.75 -37.22 20.68
CA ARG A 84 -26.10 -37.61 21.11
C ARG A 84 -26.13 -39.02 21.69
N GLY A 85 -24.98 -39.71 21.74
CA GLY A 85 -24.90 -41.13 22.09
C GLY A 85 -25.46 -42.07 21.02
N GLU A 86 -25.59 -41.59 19.78
CA GLU A 86 -26.06 -42.40 18.64
C GLU A 86 -24.87 -42.99 17.87
N PRO A 87 -25.01 -44.20 17.30
CA PRO A 87 -23.93 -44.85 16.56
C PRO A 87 -23.60 -44.10 15.27
N SER A 88 -22.31 -44.01 14.95
CA SER A 88 -21.81 -43.36 13.74
C SER A 88 -22.26 -44.13 12.50
N LEU A 89 -22.66 -43.40 11.45
CA LEU A 89 -23.05 -44.02 10.19
C LEU A 89 -21.78 -44.40 9.42
N LEU A 90 -21.46 -45.69 9.40
CA LEU A 90 -20.44 -46.25 8.53
C LEU A 90 -20.85 -46.05 7.08
N ARG A 91 -19.91 -45.56 6.25
CA ARG A 91 -20.14 -45.33 4.83
C ARG A 91 -20.29 -46.67 4.10
N GLY A 92 -21.50 -47.22 4.10
CA GLY A 92 -21.90 -48.24 3.14
C GLY A 92 -22.33 -47.54 1.86
N SER A 93 -21.63 -47.79 0.74
CA SER A 93 -22.23 -47.51 -0.57
C SER A 93 -23.51 -48.33 -0.66
N ALA A 94 -24.65 -47.70 -0.90
CA ALA A 94 -25.96 -48.36 -1.00
C ALA A 94 -26.11 -49.14 -2.33
N GLY A 95 -25.13 -50.00 -2.62
CA GLY A 95 -25.07 -50.85 -3.79
C GLY A 95 -23.99 -51.90 -3.58
N SER A 96 -24.42 -53.15 -3.39
CA SER A 96 -23.56 -54.32 -3.33
C SER A 96 -23.00 -54.62 -4.72
N ARG A 97 -21.98 -53.87 -5.13
CA ARG A 97 -21.14 -54.23 -6.28
C ARG A 97 -19.83 -54.78 -5.73
N GLU A 98 -19.58 -56.05 -5.98
CA GLU A 98 -18.30 -56.68 -5.64
C GLU A 98 -17.17 -55.95 -6.39
N LEU A 99 -16.16 -55.52 -5.64
CA LEU A 99 -14.99 -54.83 -6.17
C LEU A 99 -13.85 -55.84 -6.31
N ASP A 100 -13.23 -55.88 -7.49
CA ASP A 100 -12.05 -56.72 -7.77
C ASP A 100 -10.81 -56.10 -7.11
N LEU A 101 -10.36 -56.72 -6.01
CA LEU A 101 -9.26 -56.24 -5.17
C LEU A 101 -7.94 -56.10 -5.94
N LYS A 102 -7.78 -56.79 -7.08
CA LYS A 102 -6.57 -56.71 -7.92
C LYS A 102 -6.48 -55.42 -8.74
N LYS A 103 -7.58 -54.66 -8.85
CA LYS A 103 -7.65 -53.38 -9.60
C LYS A 103 -7.45 -52.15 -8.73
N LEU A 104 -7.27 -52.32 -7.42
CA LEU A 104 -6.97 -51.20 -6.53
C LEU A 104 -5.51 -50.77 -6.76
N PRO A 105 -5.25 -49.48 -7.06
CA PRO A 105 -3.90 -48.99 -7.27
C PRO A 105 -3.08 -49.17 -5.99
N SER A 106 -1.94 -49.85 -6.10
CA SER A 106 -1.10 -50.23 -4.96
C SER A 106 -0.29 -49.07 -4.34
N SER A 107 -0.24 -47.91 -4.98
CA SER A 107 0.38 -46.71 -4.39
C SER A 107 -0.08 -45.43 -5.07
N SER A 108 -0.87 -44.62 -4.36
CA SER A 108 -0.87 -43.18 -4.54
C SER A 108 0.05 -42.60 -3.47
N SER A 109 1.03 -41.79 -3.84
CA SER A 109 1.79 -41.03 -2.84
C SER A 109 0.82 -40.17 -2.03
N PRO A 110 0.99 -40.10 -0.70
CA PRO A 110 0.15 -39.25 0.12
C PRO A 110 0.32 -37.79 -0.32
N PRO A 111 -0.72 -36.95 -0.12
CA PRO A 111 -0.58 -35.51 -0.34
C PRO A 111 0.60 -34.97 0.48
N ARG A 112 1.27 -33.95 -0.07
CA ARG A 112 2.39 -33.27 0.62
C ARG A 112 1.92 -32.72 1.96
N GLU A 113 2.83 -32.70 2.92
CA GLU A 113 2.57 -32.10 4.23
C GLU A 113 2.23 -30.61 4.08
N PRO A 114 1.27 -30.09 4.88
CA PRO A 114 0.87 -28.69 4.81
C PRO A 114 2.03 -27.78 5.22
N SER A 115 2.31 -26.75 4.40
CA SER A 115 3.29 -25.71 4.69
C SER A 115 2.68 -24.31 4.54
N LEU A 116 3.25 -23.33 5.22
CA LEU A 116 2.79 -21.93 5.21
C LEU A 116 3.63 -21.10 4.22
N ALA A 117 2.96 -20.37 3.34
CA ALA A 117 3.56 -19.35 2.48
C ALA A 117 3.03 -17.98 2.92
N LEU A 118 3.94 -17.13 3.42
CA LEU A 118 3.61 -15.78 3.90
C LEU A 118 3.85 -14.76 2.78
N HIS A 119 2.91 -13.84 2.60
CA HIS A 119 3.05 -12.69 1.69
C HIS A 119 2.42 -11.45 2.33
N TRP A 120 2.78 -10.27 1.82
CA TRP A 120 2.24 -9.00 2.31
C TRP A 120 0.85 -8.75 1.72
N LEU A 121 -0.19 -8.84 2.55
CA LEU A 121 -1.56 -8.48 2.15
C LEU A 121 -1.75 -6.96 2.07
N SER A 122 -1.16 -6.20 3.00
CA SER A 122 -1.19 -4.73 2.93
C SER A 122 0.03 -4.12 3.59
N VAL A 123 0.44 -2.97 3.07
CA VAL A 123 1.45 -2.09 3.66
C VAL A 123 0.77 -0.72 3.85
N ASP A 124 0.57 -0.33 5.11
CA ASP A 124 -0.10 0.92 5.50
C ASP A 124 -1.50 1.15 4.90
N GLY A 125 -2.25 0.06 4.67
CA GLY A 125 -3.61 0.09 4.13
C GLY A 125 -3.69 -0.02 2.60
N ASN A 126 -2.55 -0.05 1.90
CA ASN A 126 -2.49 -0.29 0.47
C ASN A 126 -2.03 -1.74 0.20
N GLN A 127 -2.73 -2.44 -0.69
CA GLN A 127 -2.37 -3.79 -1.10
C GLN A 127 -1.24 -3.73 -2.15
N PRO A 128 -0.08 -4.35 -1.90
CA PRO A 128 1.01 -4.35 -2.87
C PRO A 128 0.66 -5.21 -4.09
N GLU A 129 1.17 -4.84 -5.25
CA GLU A 129 1.00 -5.59 -6.50
C GLU A 129 1.85 -6.88 -6.48
N THR A 130 1.37 -7.93 -5.82
CA THR A 130 1.99 -9.26 -5.83
C THR A 130 1.07 -10.28 -6.50
N ALA A 131 1.63 -11.39 -6.97
CA ALA A 131 0.86 -12.42 -7.70
C ALA A 131 -0.25 -13.05 -6.82
N GLU A 132 -0.08 -12.98 -5.51
CA GLU A 132 -1.00 -13.50 -4.50
C GLU A 132 -2.13 -12.53 -4.12
N ASN A 133 -2.03 -11.26 -4.53
CA ASN A 133 -2.96 -10.19 -4.16
C ASN A 133 -3.90 -9.83 -5.32
N ASP A 134 -5.20 -9.97 -5.10
CA ASP A 134 -6.23 -9.46 -6.02
C ASP A 134 -6.37 -7.93 -5.83
N LEU A 135 -5.85 -7.14 -6.77
CA LEU A 135 -5.91 -5.68 -6.71
C LEU A 135 -7.28 -5.17 -7.16
N GLU A 136 -8.02 -4.52 -6.25
CA GLU A 136 -9.21 -3.75 -6.63
C GLU A 136 -8.83 -2.44 -7.34
N PRO A 137 -9.58 -2.02 -8.38
CA PRO A 137 -9.34 -0.75 -9.04
C PRO A 137 -9.62 0.45 -8.10
N MET A 138 -8.84 1.51 -8.27
CA MET A 138 -8.95 2.73 -7.45
C MET A 138 -10.39 3.29 -7.46
N PRO A 139 -10.93 3.74 -6.31
CA PRO A 139 -12.27 4.33 -6.26
C PRO A 139 -12.44 5.50 -7.22
N ARG A 140 -13.63 5.61 -7.84
CA ARG A 140 -13.94 6.62 -8.87
C ARG A 140 -13.71 8.06 -8.40
N GLU A 141 -13.97 8.36 -7.13
CA GLU A 141 -13.76 9.70 -6.56
C GLU A 141 -12.27 10.09 -6.52
N HIS A 142 -11.41 9.15 -6.12
CA HIS A 142 -9.96 9.32 -6.12
C HIS A 142 -9.43 9.51 -7.54
N GLU A 143 -9.95 8.75 -8.51
CA GLU A 143 -9.60 8.90 -9.92
C GLU A 143 -9.95 10.29 -10.46
N LEU A 144 -11.17 10.78 -10.18
CA LEU A 144 -11.60 12.12 -10.58
C LEU A 144 -10.73 13.22 -9.94
N TYR A 145 -10.37 13.06 -8.67
CA TYR A 145 -9.47 13.98 -7.98
C TYR A 145 -8.07 14.00 -8.63
N VAL A 146 -7.46 12.84 -8.84
CA VAL A 146 -6.15 12.72 -9.53
C VAL A 146 -6.23 13.38 -10.90
N ARG A 147 -7.28 13.10 -11.67
CA ARG A 147 -7.44 13.66 -13.01
C ARG A 147 -7.49 15.19 -12.97
N LYS A 148 -8.33 15.76 -12.10
CA LYS A 148 -8.45 17.22 -11.98
C LYS A 148 -7.14 17.87 -11.54
N VAL A 149 -6.46 17.29 -10.55
CA VAL A 149 -5.15 17.80 -10.06
C VAL A 149 -4.11 17.76 -11.17
N THR A 150 -4.00 16.64 -11.88
CA THR A 150 -2.99 16.46 -12.95
C THR A 150 -3.23 17.38 -14.16
N GLU A 151 -4.49 17.61 -14.53
CA GLU A 151 -4.88 18.59 -15.55
C GLU A 151 -4.49 20.02 -15.13
N THR A 152 -4.81 20.42 -13.89
CA THR A 152 -4.47 21.74 -13.37
C THR A 152 -2.96 21.97 -13.26
N ILE A 153 -2.17 20.95 -12.92
CA ILE A 153 -0.69 21.04 -12.90
C ILE A 153 -0.12 21.30 -14.31
N LYS A 154 -0.70 20.66 -15.33
CA LYS A 154 -0.23 20.75 -16.73
C LYS A 154 -0.54 22.09 -17.38
N GLY A 155 -1.72 22.67 -17.13
CA GLY A 155 -2.17 23.86 -17.86
C GLY A 155 -3.24 24.70 -17.18
N GLY A 156 -3.50 24.49 -15.89
CA GLY A 156 -4.51 25.29 -15.16
C GLY A 156 -4.09 26.75 -14.96
N GLU A 157 -5.07 27.59 -14.67
CA GLU A 157 -4.83 29.00 -14.37
C GLU A 157 -3.96 29.18 -13.11
N SER A 158 -3.34 30.37 -12.96
CA SER A 158 -2.45 30.65 -11.82
C SER A 158 -3.16 30.46 -10.47
N ASP A 159 -4.40 30.91 -10.34
CA ASP A 159 -5.12 30.87 -9.06
C ASP A 159 -5.69 29.48 -8.77
N GLU A 160 -6.19 28.76 -9.77
CA GLU A 160 -6.57 27.35 -9.61
C GLU A 160 -5.38 26.50 -9.15
N ARG A 161 -4.18 26.72 -9.71
CA ARG A 161 -2.97 26.00 -9.29
C ARG A 161 -2.59 26.27 -7.85
N LYS A 162 -2.68 27.52 -7.38
CA LYS A 162 -2.42 27.85 -5.96
C LYS A 162 -3.39 27.12 -5.02
N LEU A 163 -4.66 27.04 -5.41
CA LEU A 163 -5.68 26.31 -4.64
C LEU A 163 -5.37 24.81 -4.59
N VAL A 164 -4.98 24.22 -5.72
CA VAL A 164 -4.56 22.81 -5.78
C VAL A 164 -3.33 22.57 -4.89
N PHE A 165 -2.29 23.40 -4.95
CA PHE A 165 -1.10 23.23 -4.10
C PHE A 165 -1.40 23.43 -2.61
N ARG A 166 -2.35 24.31 -2.26
CA ARG A 166 -2.82 24.43 -0.89
C ARG A 166 -3.59 23.19 -0.45
N SER A 167 -4.45 22.65 -1.32
CA SER A 167 -5.19 21.41 -1.09
C SER A 167 -4.22 20.24 -0.87
N LEU A 168 -3.24 20.03 -1.75
CA LEU A 168 -2.25 18.95 -1.61
C LEU A 168 -1.49 19.00 -0.28
N ARG A 169 -1.26 20.21 0.26
CA ARG A 169 -0.53 20.41 1.51
C ARG A 169 -1.37 20.16 2.77
N THR A 170 -2.69 20.38 2.69
CA THR A 170 -3.56 20.44 3.87
C THR A 170 -4.66 19.38 3.88
N ALA A 171 -4.98 18.78 2.74
CA ALA A 171 -6.07 17.83 2.63
C ALA A 171 -5.77 16.52 3.36
N ASP A 172 -6.84 15.98 3.95
CA ASP A 172 -6.89 14.66 4.56
C ASP A 172 -7.18 13.58 3.53
N GLY A 173 -6.85 12.33 3.85
CA GLY A 173 -7.16 11.18 3.00
C GLY A 173 -6.30 11.05 1.73
N LEU A 174 -5.29 11.91 1.54
CA LEU A 174 -4.42 11.84 0.36
C LEU A 174 -3.55 10.58 0.29
N ALA A 175 -3.43 9.79 1.36
CA ALA A 175 -2.58 8.59 1.40
C ALA A 175 -2.94 7.57 0.30
N GLY A 176 -4.22 7.39 -0.01
CA GLY A 176 -4.66 6.48 -1.09
C GLY A 176 -4.33 7.01 -2.50
N VAL A 177 -4.16 8.32 -2.63
CA VAL A 177 -3.97 9.01 -3.92
C VAL A 177 -2.51 9.40 -4.17
N ALA A 178 -1.72 9.57 -3.12
CA ALA A 178 -0.33 9.99 -3.17
C ALA A 178 0.54 9.12 -4.12
N PRO A 179 0.43 7.77 -4.15
CA PRO A 179 1.20 6.96 -5.08
C PRO A 179 0.93 7.31 -6.55
N ALA A 180 -0.33 7.54 -6.92
CA ALA A 180 -0.71 7.90 -8.29
C ALA A 180 -0.21 9.31 -8.67
N LEU A 181 -0.32 10.28 -7.76
CA LEU A 181 0.18 11.63 -7.98
C LEU A 181 1.71 11.69 -8.06
N ILE A 182 2.41 10.94 -7.21
CA ILE A 182 3.88 10.87 -7.22
C ILE A 182 4.34 10.22 -8.52
N LYS A 183 3.76 9.08 -8.91
CA LYS A 183 4.06 8.41 -10.19
C LYS A 183 3.86 9.36 -11.38
N PHE A 184 2.76 10.12 -11.38
CA PHE A 184 2.53 11.14 -12.40
C PHE A 184 3.63 12.22 -12.41
N CYS A 185 4.00 12.74 -11.24
CA CYS A 185 5.02 13.77 -11.14
C CYS A 185 6.40 13.25 -11.57
N THR A 186 6.79 12.06 -11.12
CA THR A 186 8.09 11.45 -11.44
C THR A 186 8.17 11.14 -12.94
N ASP A 187 7.09 10.66 -13.56
CA ASP A 187 6.98 10.53 -15.01
C ASP A 187 7.13 11.86 -15.76
N GLU A 188 6.47 12.93 -15.30
CA GLU A 188 6.56 14.25 -15.95
C GLU A 188 7.95 14.88 -15.80
N THR A 189 8.70 14.59 -14.72
CA THR A 189 10.11 15.03 -14.60
C THR A 189 11.04 14.32 -15.58
N ARG A 190 10.71 13.09 -15.99
CA ARG A 190 11.50 12.32 -16.97
C ARG A 190 11.22 12.74 -18.41
N ARG A 191 10.02 13.27 -18.69
CA ARG A 191 9.63 13.75 -20.02
C ARG A 191 10.23 15.14 -20.30
N LYS A 192 10.59 15.41 -21.56
CA LYS A 192 10.97 16.77 -21.98
C LYS A 192 9.71 17.64 -22.03
N ARG A 193 9.54 18.53 -21.04
CA ARG A 193 8.41 19.45 -20.92
C ARG A 193 8.89 20.90 -20.86
N SER A 194 7.93 21.82 -20.97
CA SER A 194 8.17 23.25 -20.76
C SER A 194 8.62 23.50 -19.32
N GLU A 195 9.46 24.52 -19.14
CA GLU A 195 9.99 24.90 -17.83
C GLU A 195 8.89 25.23 -16.82
N GLY A 196 7.81 25.86 -17.30
CA GLY A 196 6.63 26.18 -16.47
C GLY A 196 5.92 24.94 -15.92
N THR A 197 5.78 23.88 -16.71
CA THR A 197 5.17 22.62 -16.24
C THR A 197 6.08 21.91 -15.25
N LEU A 198 7.40 21.87 -15.49
CA LEU A 198 8.36 21.29 -14.55
C LEU A 198 8.35 22.01 -13.20
N ARG A 199 8.29 23.35 -13.20
CA ARG A 199 8.13 24.14 -11.97
C ARG A 199 6.87 23.73 -11.19
N ASN A 200 5.74 23.58 -11.88
CA ASN A 200 4.48 23.19 -11.24
C ASN A 200 4.55 21.78 -10.66
N VAL A 201 5.20 20.84 -11.36
CA VAL A 201 5.39 19.46 -10.90
C VAL A 201 6.27 19.42 -9.66
N VAL A 202 7.39 20.15 -9.64
CA VAL A 202 8.26 20.24 -8.45
C VAL A 202 7.53 20.90 -7.28
N ALA A 203 6.74 21.96 -7.53
CA ALA A 203 5.92 22.60 -6.50
C ALA A 203 4.83 21.66 -5.95
N ALA A 204 4.23 20.81 -6.79
CA ALA A 204 3.27 19.79 -6.38
C ALA A 204 3.93 18.70 -5.51
N LEU A 205 5.11 18.21 -5.91
CA LEU A 205 5.91 17.27 -5.12
C LEU A 205 6.27 17.85 -3.76
N ARG A 206 6.71 19.11 -3.72
CA ARG A 206 7.00 19.82 -2.48
C ARG A 206 5.77 19.95 -1.58
N ALA A 207 4.62 20.32 -2.15
CA ALA A 207 3.36 20.41 -1.40
C ALA A 207 2.94 19.06 -0.80
N LEU A 208 3.18 17.95 -1.51
CA LEU A 208 2.94 16.59 -1.03
C LEU A 208 3.92 16.18 0.07
N VAL A 209 5.21 16.48 -0.07
CA VAL A 209 6.26 16.19 0.92
C VAL A 209 5.95 16.88 2.25
N LEU A 210 5.51 18.14 2.22
CA LEU A 210 5.15 18.90 3.41
C LEU A 210 3.85 18.39 4.07
N ASN A 211 3.05 17.57 3.40
CA ASN A 211 1.85 16.99 3.97
C ASN A 211 2.18 15.67 4.69
N ARG A 212 2.36 15.75 6.01
CA ARG A 212 2.57 14.58 6.89
C ARG A 212 1.48 13.51 6.76
N ARG A 213 0.25 13.90 6.42
CA ARG A 213 -0.90 12.99 6.31
C ARG A 213 -0.92 12.22 4.98
N ALA A 214 -0.19 12.69 3.97
CA ALA A 214 -0.04 11.99 2.69
C ALA A 214 0.92 10.79 2.76
N ARG A 215 1.69 10.64 3.86
CA ARG A 215 2.63 9.52 4.10
C ARG A 215 3.62 9.29 2.94
N VAL A 216 4.17 10.38 2.40
CA VAL A 216 5.15 10.35 1.29
C VAL A 216 6.45 9.62 1.68
N GLU A 217 6.68 9.40 2.96
CA GLU A 217 7.82 8.68 3.54
C GLU A 217 8.14 7.34 2.82
N LEU A 218 7.12 6.52 2.53
CA LEU A 218 7.29 5.23 1.83
C LEU A 218 7.74 5.38 0.37
N LEU A 219 7.52 6.55 -0.22
CA LEU A 219 7.71 6.86 -1.64
C LEU A 219 8.93 7.76 -1.87
N LEU A 220 9.71 8.09 -0.84
CA LEU A 220 10.91 8.92 -0.94
C LEU A 220 11.93 8.36 -1.94
N HIS A 221 11.96 7.04 -2.13
CA HIS A 221 12.85 6.38 -3.08
C HIS A 221 12.56 6.75 -4.54
N ASP A 222 11.33 7.17 -4.88
CA ASP A 222 10.96 7.66 -6.23
C ASP A 222 10.96 9.20 -6.30
N VAL A 223 10.51 9.87 -5.22
CA VAL A 223 10.47 11.35 -5.16
C VAL A 223 11.88 11.95 -5.17
N LEU A 224 12.78 11.46 -4.31
CA LEU A 224 14.09 12.08 -4.12
C LEU A 224 14.94 12.08 -5.41
N PRO A 225 15.06 10.97 -6.16
CA PRO A 225 15.79 10.98 -7.43
C PRO A 225 15.16 11.89 -8.49
N ALA A 226 13.82 11.99 -8.55
CA ALA A 226 13.14 12.87 -9.49
C ALA A 226 13.44 14.35 -9.21
N VAL A 227 13.35 14.77 -7.94
CA VAL A 227 13.66 16.15 -7.54
C VAL A 227 15.15 16.45 -7.73
N LEU A 228 16.05 15.55 -7.32
CA LEU A 228 17.49 15.71 -7.55
C LEU A 228 17.82 15.84 -9.04
N THR A 229 17.15 15.07 -9.91
CA THR A 229 17.32 15.19 -11.37
C THR A 229 16.97 16.60 -11.85
N CYS A 230 15.91 17.22 -11.33
CA CYS A 230 15.58 18.61 -11.64
C CYS A 230 16.63 19.61 -11.13
N VAL A 231 17.31 19.31 -10.01
CA VAL A 231 18.41 20.16 -9.49
C VAL A 231 19.65 20.07 -10.37
N VAL A 232 20.06 18.86 -10.80
CA VAL A 232 21.36 18.63 -11.47
C VAL A 232 21.26 18.34 -12.97
N ALA A 233 20.09 18.47 -13.59
CA ALA A 233 19.90 18.15 -15.00
C ALA A 233 20.86 18.92 -15.93
N LYS A 234 21.52 18.22 -16.86
CA LYS A 234 22.46 18.84 -17.83
C LYS A 234 21.81 19.77 -18.85
N LYS A 235 20.55 19.51 -19.24
CA LYS A 235 19.84 20.21 -20.33
C LYS A 235 18.76 21.18 -19.86
N LEU A 236 18.67 21.44 -18.56
CA LEU A 236 17.69 22.35 -17.98
C LEU A 236 18.34 23.73 -17.80
N ASN A 237 17.84 24.77 -18.45
CA ASN A 237 18.45 26.10 -18.38
C ASN A 237 17.71 27.06 -17.44
N SER A 238 16.63 26.58 -16.80
CA SER A 238 15.81 27.39 -15.89
C SER A 238 16.38 27.42 -14.47
N GLU A 239 16.83 28.59 -14.02
CA GLU A 239 17.26 28.84 -12.64
C GLU A 239 16.10 28.62 -11.64
N VAL A 240 14.91 29.12 -11.99
CA VAL A 240 13.71 29.08 -11.14
C VAL A 240 13.29 27.64 -10.78
N VAL A 241 13.40 26.71 -11.74
CA VAL A 241 13.08 25.29 -11.49
C VAL A 241 14.12 24.65 -10.57
N ARG A 242 15.40 25.00 -10.75
CA ARG A 242 16.50 24.48 -9.90
C ARG A 242 16.38 24.98 -8.47
N GLU A 243 16.04 26.25 -8.27
CA GLU A 243 15.78 26.81 -6.94
C GLU A 243 14.61 26.12 -6.25
N GLU A 244 13.49 25.93 -6.95
CA GLU A 244 12.32 25.28 -6.34
C GLU A 244 12.59 23.81 -6.02
N ALA A 245 13.37 23.12 -6.87
CA ALA A 245 13.80 21.75 -6.62
C ALA A 245 14.78 21.67 -5.44
N ALA A 246 15.72 22.60 -5.34
CA ALA A 246 16.65 22.70 -4.22
C ALA A 246 15.91 22.92 -2.89
N ARG A 247 14.91 23.81 -2.85
CA ARG A 247 14.04 24.00 -1.68
C ARG A 247 13.29 22.72 -1.32
N CYS A 248 12.77 22.00 -2.31
CA CYS A 248 12.10 20.71 -2.07
C CYS A 248 13.06 19.67 -1.49
N VAL A 249 14.31 19.57 -1.98
CA VAL A 249 15.33 18.68 -1.40
C VAL A 249 15.66 19.05 0.04
N ALA A 250 15.74 20.35 0.36
CA ALA A 250 15.95 20.83 1.71
C ALA A 250 14.79 20.42 2.64
N ASP A 251 13.54 20.65 2.24
CA ASP A 251 12.35 20.23 3.00
C ASP A 251 12.34 18.70 3.26
N ILE A 252 12.76 17.89 2.27
CA ILE A 252 12.90 16.43 2.44
C ILE A 252 13.98 16.09 3.47
N CYS A 253 15.14 16.77 3.42
CA CYS A 253 16.26 16.52 4.34
C CYS A 253 15.97 17.00 5.77
N GLU A 254 15.13 18.03 5.92
CA GLU A 254 14.67 18.54 7.22
C GLU A 254 13.66 17.57 7.84
N GLU A 255 12.63 17.14 7.10
CA GLU A 255 11.56 16.30 7.65
C GLU A 255 11.98 14.83 7.82
N PHE A 256 12.82 14.28 6.93
CA PHE A 256 13.16 12.86 6.90
C PHE A 256 14.63 12.54 7.15
N GLY A 257 15.51 13.54 7.22
CA GLY A 257 16.96 13.34 7.32
C GLY A 257 17.41 12.69 8.63
N ASP A 258 16.68 12.88 9.72
CA ASP A 258 17.00 12.25 11.02
C ASP A 258 16.42 10.84 11.14
N LYS A 259 15.35 10.53 10.40
CA LYS A 259 14.74 9.20 10.38
C LYS A 259 15.56 8.20 9.56
N TYR A 260 16.18 8.67 8.47
CA TYR A 260 16.92 7.82 7.53
C TYR A 260 18.39 8.25 7.42
N ALA A 261 19.27 7.52 8.10
CA ALA A 261 20.71 7.81 8.13
C ALA A 261 21.37 7.86 6.73
N THR A 262 20.83 7.17 5.73
CA THR A 262 21.37 7.13 4.36
C THR A 262 20.91 8.30 3.48
N LEU A 263 19.89 9.04 3.88
CA LEU A 263 19.27 10.09 3.06
C LEU A 263 20.22 11.29 2.88
N ARG A 264 20.69 11.89 3.97
CA ARG A 264 21.59 13.06 3.93
C ARG A 264 22.92 12.75 3.20
N PRO A 265 23.63 11.63 3.47
CA PRO A 265 24.84 11.27 2.72
C PRO A 265 24.60 11.09 1.22
N ARG A 266 23.46 10.50 0.82
CA ARG A 266 23.13 10.31 -0.60
C ARG A 266 22.90 11.64 -1.32
N VAL A 267 22.18 12.58 -0.69
CA VAL A 267 21.95 13.92 -1.23
C VAL A 267 23.27 14.69 -1.33
N ALA A 268 24.06 14.72 -0.26
CA ALA A 268 25.36 15.38 -0.21
C ALA A 268 26.30 14.86 -1.31
N LYS A 269 26.41 13.54 -1.45
CA LYS A 269 27.23 12.92 -2.51
C LYS A 269 26.77 13.35 -3.91
N THR A 270 25.46 13.32 -4.17
CA THR A 270 24.91 13.71 -5.49
C THR A 270 25.23 15.16 -5.84
N LEU A 271 25.15 16.07 -4.86
CA LEU A 271 25.45 17.49 -5.06
C LEU A 271 26.96 17.74 -5.20
N ALA A 272 27.80 17.03 -4.43
CA ALA A 272 29.25 17.09 -4.56
C ALA A 272 29.72 16.59 -5.94
N ASP A 273 29.19 15.46 -6.41
CA ASP A 273 29.48 14.92 -7.75
C ASP A 273 29.05 15.90 -8.88
N ALA A 274 28.04 16.74 -8.62
CA ALA A 274 27.55 17.76 -9.54
C ALA A 274 28.40 19.05 -9.55
N LEU A 275 29.24 19.29 -8.53
CA LEU A 275 30.19 20.40 -8.47
C LEU A 275 31.48 20.15 -9.27
N ALA A 276 31.73 18.90 -9.68
CA ALA A 276 32.92 18.51 -10.42
C ALA A 276 33.16 19.33 -11.70
N ASP A 277 34.42 19.44 -12.11
CA ASP A 277 34.87 20.29 -13.22
C ASP A 277 34.38 19.85 -14.60
N ASP A 278 34.02 18.58 -14.76
CA ASP A 278 33.50 18.01 -16.01
C ASP A 278 32.04 18.39 -16.29
N LYS A 279 31.36 19.02 -15.32
CA LYS A 279 29.93 19.32 -15.40
C LYS A 279 29.64 20.69 -16.03
N PRO A 280 28.53 20.84 -16.78
CA PRO A 280 28.09 22.11 -17.32
C PRO A 280 27.73 23.11 -16.21
N MET A 281 27.86 24.42 -16.52
CA MET A 281 27.63 25.50 -15.54
C MET A 281 26.24 25.45 -14.90
N GLY A 282 25.18 25.18 -15.66
CA GLY A 282 23.84 25.03 -15.08
C GLY A 282 23.74 23.91 -14.03
N THR A 283 24.49 22.82 -14.19
CA THR A 283 24.54 21.73 -13.19
C THR A 283 25.25 22.17 -11.92
N ARG A 284 26.35 22.94 -12.07
CA ARG A 284 27.11 23.50 -10.94
C ARG A 284 26.28 24.55 -10.20
N TYR A 285 25.56 25.42 -10.91
CA TYR A 285 24.60 26.36 -10.33
C TYR A 285 23.58 25.63 -9.46
N GLY A 286 22.94 24.60 -9.99
CA GLY A 286 21.98 23.78 -9.24
C GLY A 286 22.58 23.13 -7.99
N ALA A 287 23.83 22.67 -8.08
CA ALA A 287 24.54 22.11 -6.93
C ALA A 287 24.83 23.16 -5.85
N ILE A 288 25.30 24.36 -6.23
CA ILE A 288 25.54 25.48 -5.30
C ILE A 288 24.24 25.89 -4.59
N VAL A 289 23.16 26.09 -5.35
CA VAL A 289 21.85 26.44 -4.80
C VAL A 289 21.30 25.31 -3.91
N GLY A 290 21.47 24.05 -4.31
CA GLY A 290 21.10 22.87 -3.53
C GLY A 290 21.82 22.80 -2.19
N ILE A 291 23.14 22.97 -2.18
CA ILE A 291 23.95 22.96 -0.94
C ILE A 291 23.59 24.14 -0.04
N THR A 292 23.36 25.32 -0.63
CA THR A 292 22.92 26.51 0.11
C THR A 292 21.58 26.27 0.80
N ALA A 293 20.64 25.61 0.12
CA ALA A 293 19.32 25.29 0.66
C ALA A 293 19.37 24.24 1.80
N LEU A 294 20.36 23.34 1.82
CA LEU A 294 20.57 22.39 2.93
C LEU A 294 21.04 23.07 4.23
N GLY A 295 21.56 24.30 4.15
CA GLY A 295 21.94 25.10 5.30
C GLY A 295 23.45 25.28 5.50
N PRO A 296 23.85 26.05 6.53
CA PRO A 296 25.22 26.55 6.69
C PRO A 296 26.26 25.46 6.95
N LEU A 297 25.88 24.36 7.61
CA LEU A 297 26.77 23.22 7.84
C LEU A 297 27.16 22.53 6.54
N ALA A 298 26.19 22.33 5.63
CA ALA A 298 26.44 21.72 4.32
C ALA A 298 27.36 22.60 3.47
N VAL A 299 27.15 23.91 3.49
CA VAL A 299 28.02 24.91 2.84
C VAL A 299 29.45 24.81 3.37
N ALA A 300 29.62 24.75 4.69
CA ALA A 300 30.94 24.65 5.31
C ALA A 300 31.71 23.39 4.90
N THR A 301 31.02 22.26 4.83
CA THR A 301 31.65 20.96 4.54
C THR A 301 31.87 20.69 3.05
N LEU A 302 30.94 21.14 2.18
CA LEU A 302 30.91 20.74 0.77
C LEU A 302 31.31 21.87 -0.18
N LEU A 303 31.04 23.13 0.16
CA LEU A 303 31.24 24.26 -0.75
C LEU A 303 32.53 25.02 -0.45
N ILE A 304 32.84 25.28 0.83
CA ILE A 304 34.02 26.07 1.22
C ILE A 304 35.36 25.46 0.72
N PRO A 305 35.60 24.14 0.80
CA PRO A 305 36.86 23.56 0.34
C PRO A 305 37.16 23.83 -1.14
N ASP A 306 36.12 23.80 -1.98
CA ASP A 306 36.23 23.95 -3.44
C ASP A 306 35.93 25.39 -3.92
N ALA A 307 35.53 26.30 -3.02
CA ALA A 307 35.02 27.62 -3.37
C ALA A 307 36.06 28.48 -4.11
N ALA A 308 37.33 28.45 -3.70
CA ALA A 308 38.40 29.22 -4.36
C ALA A 308 38.63 28.75 -5.81
N ALA A 309 38.74 27.43 -6.00
CA ALA A 309 38.93 26.84 -7.33
C ALA A 309 37.71 27.06 -8.25
N LEU A 310 36.50 27.11 -7.68
CA LEU A 310 35.28 27.44 -8.41
C LEU A 310 35.25 28.93 -8.82
N ALA A 311 35.61 29.84 -7.91
CA ALA A 311 35.62 31.28 -8.17
C ALA A 311 36.59 31.64 -9.31
N ASP A 312 37.81 31.09 -9.30
CA ASP A 312 38.81 31.35 -10.35
C ASP A 312 38.33 30.87 -11.74
N LYS A 313 37.64 29.73 -11.79
CA LYS A 313 37.09 29.16 -13.04
C LYS A 313 35.86 29.93 -13.55
N LEU A 314 35.12 30.59 -12.67
CA LEU A 314 33.98 31.41 -13.05
C LEU A 314 34.40 32.78 -13.59
N GLN A 315 35.53 33.33 -13.12
CA GLN A 315 36.11 34.58 -13.64
C GLN A 315 36.64 34.46 -15.07
N THR A 316 37.05 33.26 -15.50
CA THR A 316 37.65 33.04 -16.83
C THR A 316 36.63 32.84 -17.96
N LYS A 317 35.34 32.71 -17.65
CA LYS A 317 34.27 32.42 -18.62
C LYS A 317 33.16 33.47 -18.56
N ASP A 318 33.22 34.48 -19.41
CA ASP A 318 32.20 35.54 -19.53
C ASP A 318 30.91 35.03 -20.18
N HIS A 319 30.11 34.28 -19.42
CA HIS A 319 28.77 33.83 -19.83
C HIS A 319 27.74 34.19 -18.76
N ALA A 320 26.49 34.45 -19.17
CA ALA A 320 25.38 34.78 -18.25
C ALA A 320 25.25 33.73 -17.12
N ASP A 321 25.38 32.45 -17.47
CA ASP A 321 25.34 31.34 -16.52
C ASP A 321 26.48 31.38 -15.48
N ALA A 322 27.66 31.87 -15.87
CA ALA A 322 28.80 32.00 -14.96
C ALA A 322 28.59 33.15 -13.95
N ARG A 323 27.90 34.21 -14.36
CA ARG A 323 27.50 35.31 -13.46
C ARG A 323 26.46 34.83 -12.44
N ALA A 324 25.46 34.06 -12.87
CA ALA A 324 24.47 33.45 -11.98
C ALA A 324 25.13 32.49 -10.97
N CYS A 325 26.07 31.65 -11.41
CA CYS A 325 26.86 30.79 -10.53
C CYS A 325 27.68 31.60 -9.51
N SER A 326 28.33 32.67 -9.97
CA SER A 326 29.17 33.53 -9.11
C SER A 326 28.32 34.24 -8.07
N PHE A 327 27.15 34.76 -8.46
CA PHE A 327 26.21 35.38 -7.55
C PHE A 327 25.68 34.38 -6.51
N ALA A 328 25.28 33.18 -6.94
CA ALA A 328 24.84 32.12 -6.03
C ALA A 328 25.94 31.70 -5.05
N LEU A 329 27.19 31.60 -5.51
CA LEU A 329 28.34 31.28 -4.66
C LEU A 329 28.59 32.37 -3.61
N LEU A 330 28.57 33.64 -4.02
CA LEU A 330 28.71 34.76 -3.09
C LEU A 330 27.57 34.80 -2.08
N GLN A 331 26.33 34.58 -2.52
CA GLN A 331 25.17 34.52 -1.64
C GLN A 331 25.32 33.38 -0.61
N ALA A 332 25.81 32.21 -1.02
CA ALA A 332 26.05 31.10 -0.11
C ALA A 332 27.11 31.42 0.95
N ILE A 333 28.21 32.05 0.54
CA ILE A 333 29.31 32.45 1.44
C ILE A 333 28.86 33.54 2.40
N LEU A 334 28.12 34.54 1.94
CA LEU A 334 27.56 35.59 2.79
C LEU A 334 26.60 35.02 3.83
N LEU A 335 25.70 34.13 3.42
CA LEU A 335 24.75 33.49 4.32
C LEU A 335 25.46 32.63 5.37
N TYR A 336 26.56 31.97 5.00
CA TYR A 336 27.44 31.29 5.95
C TYR A 336 28.15 32.25 6.90
N ALA A 337 28.68 33.37 6.40
CA ALA A 337 29.37 34.37 7.20
C ALA A 337 28.43 35.04 8.23
N ASP A 338 27.20 35.34 7.84
CA ASP A 338 26.17 35.88 8.74
C ASP A 338 25.81 34.87 9.84
N HIS A 339 25.67 33.59 9.49
CA HIS A 339 25.46 32.52 10.47
C HIS A 339 26.66 32.32 11.40
N ALA A 340 27.88 32.38 10.88
CA ALA A 340 29.10 32.27 11.68
C ALA A 340 29.28 33.47 12.63
N ALA A 341 28.94 34.67 12.17
CA ALA A 341 28.92 35.88 12.99
C ALA A 341 27.87 35.79 14.11
N ALA A 342 26.67 35.28 13.80
CA ALA A 342 25.61 35.05 14.79
C ALA A 342 25.95 33.94 15.81
N ALA A 343 26.75 32.94 15.41
CA ALA A 343 27.21 31.85 16.28
C ALA A 343 28.41 32.25 17.16
N SER A 344 29.11 33.35 16.86
CA SER A 344 30.18 33.86 17.71
C SER A 344 29.59 34.45 19.02
N PRO A 345 30.06 34.02 20.21
CA PRO A 345 29.60 34.62 21.46
C PRO A 345 30.03 36.10 21.49
N LYS A 346 29.07 37.01 21.68
CA LYS A 346 29.36 38.43 21.95
C LYS A 346 30.41 38.51 23.06
N PRO A 347 31.47 39.33 22.93
CA PRO A 347 32.48 39.44 23.97
C PRO A 347 31.80 39.87 25.25
N THR A 348 31.78 38.97 26.24
CA THR A 348 31.30 39.27 27.58
C THR A 348 32.11 40.45 28.06
N THR A 349 31.46 41.61 28.20
CA THR A 349 32.06 42.80 28.80
C THR A 349 32.59 42.37 30.16
N MET A 350 33.90 42.15 30.26
CA MET A 350 34.59 41.99 31.53
C MET A 350 34.36 43.30 32.29
N MET A 351 33.37 43.29 33.19
CA MET A 351 33.31 44.26 34.27
C MET A 351 34.58 44.06 35.09
N ILE A 352 35.56 44.93 34.83
CA ILE A 352 36.66 45.20 35.75
C ILE A 352 35.99 45.75 37.01
N ARG A 353 35.73 44.87 38.00
CA ARG A 353 35.53 45.30 39.37
C ARG A 353 36.85 45.89 39.84
N ARG A 354 36.93 47.23 39.82
CA ARG A 354 37.95 47.98 40.54
C ARG A 354 37.88 47.57 42.01
N ALA A 355 38.94 46.95 42.51
CA ALA A 355 39.26 46.93 43.93
C ALA A 355 39.97 48.25 44.26
N ALA A 356 39.28 49.13 44.98
CA ALA A 356 39.80 50.15 45.89
C ALA A 356 38.62 50.75 46.63
#